data_AF-A0A356MMZ1-F1
#
_entry.id   AF-A0A356MMZ1-F1
#
_cell.length_a   1.000
_cell.length_b   1.000
_cell.length_c   1.000
_cell.angle_alpha   90.00
_cell.angle_beta   90.00
_cell.angle_gamma   90.00
#
_symmetry.space_group_name_H-M   'P 1'
#
loop_
_entity.id
_entity.type
_entity.pdbx_description
1 polymer ?
#
loop_
_entity_poly.entity_id
_entity_poly.type
_entity_poly.pdbx_seq_one_letter_code
_entity_poly.pdbx_strand_id
1 'polypeptide(L)'
;WVPIDVRFDGTTCIVWERNEATDNHRLRSWDFQTGGTGPIVALANAPDGWAVVGQQEGGTPGNVCMLHENDGLTLVNTATGGLSDLCPLLGSGALGLAPYGSVGINSSEALFIRGEFLCRQSMAPVASGSQWPVEGQLHTVRALASGGVEFSRVVSGGLELWRWDASGTVPELVAIVPEGNTLDVLVVTD
;
A
#
# COMPACT_ATOMS: atom_id res chain seq x y z
N TRP A 1 17.07 15.17 10.45
CA TRP A 1 15.87 14.33 10.33
C TRP A 1 14.67 15.24 10.38
N VAL A 2 13.86 15.22 9.33
CA VAL A 2 12.66 16.03 9.20
C VAL A 2 11.43 15.12 9.17
N PRO A 3 10.35 15.44 9.90
CA PRO A 3 9.10 14.72 9.80
C PRO A 3 8.54 14.80 8.38
N ILE A 4 8.08 13.67 7.85
CA ILE A 4 7.36 13.56 6.59
C ILE A 4 5.87 13.40 6.86
N ASP A 5 5.50 12.48 7.74
CA ASP A 5 4.12 12.21 8.13
C ASP A 5 4.07 11.67 9.56
N VAL A 6 2.88 11.73 10.17
CA VAL A 6 2.62 11.27 11.54
C VAL A 6 1.31 10.48 11.60
N ARG A 7 1.33 9.41 12.40
CA ARG A 7 0.14 8.60 12.70
C ARG A 7 0.11 8.24 14.18
N PHE A 8 -1.08 7.90 14.66
CA PHE A 8 -1.32 7.56 16.05
C PHE A 8 -1.91 6.15 16.14
N ASP A 9 -1.31 5.31 16.98
CA ASP A 9 -1.88 4.03 17.41
C ASP A 9 -2.30 4.12 18.88
N GLY A 10 -3.56 4.51 19.10
CA GLY A 10 -4.06 4.77 20.46
C GLY A 10 -3.20 5.82 21.19
N THR A 11 -2.34 5.37 22.10
CA THR A 11 -1.46 6.21 22.93
C THR A 11 -0.05 6.40 22.36
N THR A 12 0.26 5.74 21.24
CA THR A 12 1.58 5.81 20.61
C THR A 12 1.55 6.77 19.42
N CYS A 13 2.42 7.76 19.43
CA CYS A 13 2.72 8.60 18.27
C CYS A 13 3.84 7.94 17.46
N ILE A 14 3.65 7.83 16.16
CA ILE A 14 4.64 7.30 15.23
C ILE A 14 4.91 8.37 14.18
N VAL A 15 6.19 8.68 13.96
CA VAL A 15 6.63 9.66 12.97
C VAL A 15 7.51 8.98 11.95
N TRP A 16 7.16 9.16 10.68
CA TRP A 16 8.05 8.90 9.56
C TRP A 16 8.95 10.11 9.34
N GLU A 17 10.25 9.88 9.33
CA GLU A 17 11.24 10.94 9.12
C GLU A 17 12.16 10.62 7.96
N ARG A 18 12.67 11.70 7.34
CA ARG A 18 13.70 11.66 6.32
C ARG A 18 14.96 12.37 6.78
N ASN A 19 16.12 11.83 6.46
CA ASN A 19 17.38 12.53 6.63
C ASN A 19 17.68 13.37 5.39
N GLU A 20 17.57 14.70 5.49
CA GLU A 20 17.79 15.59 4.35
C GLU A 20 19.20 15.50 3.73
N ALA A 21 20.20 15.02 4.48
CA ALA A 21 21.56 14.89 3.97
C ALA A 21 21.82 13.59 3.20
N THR A 22 21.07 12.53 3.49
CA THR A 22 21.33 11.18 2.94
C THR A 22 20.12 10.58 2.24
N ASP A 23 18.97 11.24 2.30
CA ASP A 23 17.67 10.72 1.88
C ASP A 23 17.26 9.41 2.58
N ASN A 24 17.87 9.08 3.72
CA ASN A 24 17.51 7.88 4.47
C ASN A 24 16.17 8.07 5.17
N HIS A 25 15.38 7.02 5.24
CA HIS A 25 14.07 7.04 5.90
C HIS A 25 14.09 6.21 7.19
N ARG A 26 13.29 6.62 8.17
CA ARG A 26 13.09 5.86 9.41
C ARG A 26 11.73 6.11 10.04
N LEU A 27 11.32 5.21 10.92
CA LEU A 27 10.28 5.47 11.91
C LEU A 27 10.86 5.74 13.29
N ARG A 28 10.18 6.60 14.03
CA ARG A 28 10.32 6.70 15.50
C ARG A 28 8.94 6.64 16.13
N SER A 29 8.81 5.87 17.21
CA SER A 29 7.60 5.81 18.02
C SER A 29 7.85 6.27 19.46
N TRP A 30 6.83 6.87 20.08
CA TRP A 30 6.81 7.14 21.51
C TRP A 30 5.39 7.13 22.05
N ASP A 31 5.21 6.62 23.26
CA ASP A 31 3.96 6.68 23.99
C ASP A 31 3.83 8.06 24.65
N PHE A 32 2.80 8.82 24.30
CA PHE A 32 2.63 10.20 24.78
C PHE A 32 2.03 10.28 26.19
N GLN A 33 1.56 9.17 26.75
CA GLN A 33 1.03 9.12 28.12
C GLN A 33 2.12 8.82 29.15
N THR A 34 3.04 7.91 28.79
CA THR A 34 4.12 7.43 29.67
C THR A 34 5.47 8.07 29.35
N GLY A 35 5.62 8.66 28.16
CA GLY A 35 6.91 9.16 27.66
C GLY A 35 7.86 8.05 27.20
N GLY A 36 7.41 6.79 27.18
CA GLY A 36 8.21 5.65 26.75
C GLY A 36 8.56 5.74 25.27
N THR A 37 9.85 5.63 24.94
CA THR A 37 10.33 5.63 23.55
C THR A 37 10.37 4.21 22.99
N GLY A 38 9.81 4.00 21.81
CA GLY A 38 10.00 2.76 21.06
C GLY A 38 11.30 2.75 20.26
N PRO A 39 11.62 1.62 19.59
CA PRO A 39 12.78 1.49 18.73
C PRO A 39 12.73 2.46 17.55
N ILE A 40 13.91 2.86 17.10
CA ILE A 40 14.08 3.54 15.82
C ILE A 40 14.22 2.47 14.75
N VAL A 41 13.32 2.48 13.77
CA VAL A 41 13.30 1.50 12.67
C VAL A 41 13.82 2.17 11.42
N ALA A 42 15.00 1.77 10.96
CA ALA A 42 15.53 2.21 9.67
C ALA A 42 14.70 1.58 8.54
N LEU A 43 14.31 2.39 7.55
CA LEU A 43 13.64 1.92 6.35
C LEU A 43 14.68 1.82 5.24
N ALA A 44 14.62 0.74 4.47
CA ALA A 44 15.50 0.56 3.32
C ALA A 44 15.32 1.68 2.29
N ASN A 45 14.09 2.20 2.19
CA ASN A 45 13.66 3.17 1.19
C ASN A 45 12.46 4.01 1.69
N ALA A 46 12.03 5.00 0.90
CA ALA A 46 10.85 5.83 1.19
C ALA A 46 9.56 5.03 0.94
N PRO A 47 8.67 4.83 1.93
CA PRO A 47 7.36 4.21 1.67
C PRO A 47 6.50 5.07 0.75
N ASP A 48 5.81 4.44 -0.20
CA ASP A 48 4.80 5.07 -1.07
C ASP A 48 3.48 5.30 -0.32
N GLY A 49 3.24 4.51 0.73
CA GLY A 49 2.08 4.65 1.61
C GLY A 49 2.33 3.98 2.95
N TRP A 50 1.67 4.46 4.00
CA TRP A 50 1.72 3.83 5.31
C TRP A 50 0.45 4.10 6.14
N ALA A 51 0.12 3.15 7.00
CA ALA A 51 -1.02 3.21 7.89
C ALA A 51 -0.68 2.61 9.25
N VAL A 52 -1.38 3.08 10.29
CA VAL A 52 -1.33 2.46 11.61
C VAL A 52 -2.36 1.35 11.66
N VAL A 53 -1.89 0.17 12.05
CA VAL A 53 -2.70 -1.01 12.32
C VAL A 53 -2.95 -1.05 13.82
N GLY A 54 -4.20 -0.86 14.23
CA GLY A 54 -4.59 -1.03 15.63
C GLY A 54 -4.29 -2.43 16.15
N GLN A 55 -4.46 -2.65 17.47
CA GLN A 55 -4.22 -3.94 18.12
C GLN A 55 -4.75 -5.12 17.28
N GLN A 56 -3.83 -5.95 16.79
CA GLN A 56 -4.19 -7.23 16.23
C GLN A 56 -4.72 -8.13 17.35
N GLU A 57 -5.70 -8.99 17.05
CA GLU A 57 -6.24 -9.93 18.04
C GLU A 57 -5.11 -10.79 18.61
N GLY A 58 -4.70 -10.50 19.84
CA GLY A 58 -3.63 -11.23 20.52
C GLY A 58 -2.68 -10.37 21.34
N GLY A 59 -3.17 -9.46 22.18
CA GLY A 59 -2.41 -8.89 23.30
C GLY A 59 -1.05 -8.22 23.00
N THR A 60 -0.75 -7.90 21.74
CA THR A 60 0.56 -7.46 21.27
C THR A 60 0.54 -5.96 20.93
N PRO A 61 1.65 -5.22 21.11
CA PRO A 61 1.72 -3.80 20.77
C PRO A 61 1.42 -3.49 19.31
N GLY A 62 1.08 -2.22 19.05
CA GLY A 62 0.76 -1.63 17.76
C GLY A 62 1.64 -2.03 16.59
N ASN A 63 1.05 -2.16 15.40
CA ASN A 63 1.82 -2.39 14.20
C ASN A 63 1.64 -1.23 13.21
N VAL A 64 2.67 -0.97 12.41
CA VAL A 64 2.60 -0.07 11.26
C VAL A 64 2.66 -0.90 10.01
N CYS A 65 1.74 -0.66 9.09
CA CYS A 65 1.78 -1.24 7.76
C CYS A 65 2.43 -0.24 6.82
N MET A 66 3.47 -0.67 6.12
CA MET A 66 4.19 0.11 5.12
C MET A 66 4.06 -0.53 3.77
N LEU A 67 3.84 0.30 2.77
CA LEU A 67 3.82 -0.09 1.39
C LEU A 67 5.03 0.56 0.72
N HIS A 68 5.91 -0.27 0.19
CA HIS A 68 7.14 0.18 -0.45
C HIS A 68 7.23 -0.41 -1.85
N GLU A 69 7.45 0.40 -2.90
CA GLU A 69 7.51 -0.01 -4.31
C GLU A 69 8.43 -1.18 -4.60
N ASN A 70 9.51 -1.36 -3.84
CA ASN A 70 10.47 -2.45 -4.06
C ASN A 70 10.35 -3.58 -3.04
N ASP A 71 9.88 -3.29 -1.81
CA ASP A 71 9.95 -4.22 -0.68
C ASP A 71 8.58 -4.81 -0.26
N GLY A 72 7.48 -4.37 -0.87
CA GLY A 72 6.16 -4.96 -0.59
C GLY A 72 5.41 -4.28 0.55
N LEU A 73 4.44 -5.02 1.08
CA LEU A 73 3.70 -4.65 2.27
C LEU A 73 4.41 -5.21 3.51
N THR A 74 5.03 -4.34 4.30
CA THR A 74 5.75 -4.73 5.52
C THR A 74 4.95 -4.32 6.74
N LEU A 75 4.72 -5.24 7.69
CA LEU A 75 4.40 -4.87 9.06
C LEU A 75 5.65 -4.57 9.86
N VAL A 76 5.56 -3.50 10.61
CA VAL A 76 6.55 -3.10 11.60
C VAL A 76 5.91 -3.18 12.97
N ASN A 77 6.44 -4.02 13.85
CA ASN A 77 6.07 -4.02 15.25
C ASN A 77 6.65 -2.77 15.92
N THR A 78 5.80 -1.88 16.44
CA THR A 78 6.26 -0.60 16.96
C THR A 78 6.97 -0.68 18.31
N ALA A 79 6.88 -1.82 19.00
CA ALA A 79 7.56 -2.06 20.27
C ALA A 79 8.91 -2.76 20.10
N THR A 80 9.04 -3.69 19.14
CA THR A 80 10.28 -4.46 18.92
C THR A 80 11.08 -4.01 17.72
N GLY A 81 10.48 -3.26 16.79
CA GLY A 81 11.07 -2.89 15.51
C GLY A 81 11.18 -4.06 14.53
N GLY A 82 10.58 -5.21 14.87
CA GLY A 82 10.55 -6.38 14.00
C GLY A 82 9.78 -6.08 12.72
N LEU A 83 10.37 -6.46 11.58
CA LEU A 83 9.76 -6.37 10.27
C LEU A 83 9.21 -7.74 9.89
N SER A 84 7.99 -7.78 9.39
CA SER A 84 7.37 -8.98 8.84
C SER A 84 6.70 -8.62 7.52
N ASP A 85 7.19 -9.17 6.41
CA ASP A 85 6.43 -9.12 5.16
C ASP A 85 5.09 -9.81 5.43
N LEU A 86 4.00 -9.12 5.09
CA LEU A 86 2.64 -9.60 5.27
C LEU A 86 2.07 -10.34 4.09
N CYS A 87 2.84 -10.38 3.01
CA CYS A 87 2.51 -11.19 1.86
C CYS A 87 3.31 -12.52 1.80
N PRO A 88 3.46 -13.34 2.87
CA PRO A 88 3.99 -14.70 2.78
C PRO A 88 2.89 -15.72 2.41
N LEU A 89 1.61 -15.34 2.45
CA LEU A 89 0.46 -16.18 2.07
C LEU A 89 0.33 -16.40 0.54
N LEU A 90 1.09 -15.66 -0.29
CA LEU A 90 0.92 -15.63 -1.76
C LEU A 90 2.18 -16.05 -2.54
N GLY A 91 3.18 -16.66 -1.90
CA GLY A 91 4.41 -17.10 -2.56
C GLY A 91 5.40 -15.96 -2.87
N SER A 92 6.49 -16.28 -3.58
CA SER A 92 7.57 -15.35 -3.90
C SER A 92 7.30 -14.56 -5.19
N GLY A 93 7.55 -13.25 -5.19
CA GLY A 93 7.48 -12.39 -6.37
C GLY A 93 7.94 -10.96 -6.05
N ALA A 94 8.46 -10.25 -7.05
CA ALA A 94 8.78 -8.83 -6.93
C ALA A 94 7.52 -7.98 -7.13
N LEU A 95 7.48 -6.81 -6.48
CA LEU A 95 6.46 -5.81 -6.82
C LEU A 95 6.64 -5.33 -8.27
N GLY A 96 5.54 -4.98 -8.91
CA GLY A 96 5.56 -4.49 -10.29
C GLY A 96 6.38 -3.20 -10.42
N LEU A 97 7.37 -3.19 -11.32
CA LEU A 97 8.15 -2.02 -11.71
C LEU A 97 7.30 -1.08 -12.57
N ALA A 98 6.34 -0.38 -11.97
CA ALA A 98 5.59 0.67 -12.63
C ALA A 98 5.43 1.84 -11.66
N PRO A 99 5.39 3.10 -12.14
CA PRO A 99 4.94 4.18 -11.29
C PRO A 99 3.56 3.77 -10.76
N TYR A 100 3.40 3.78 -9.44
CA TYR A 100 2.17 3.36 -8.75
C TYR A 100 1.89 1.84 -8.72
N GLY A 101 2.91 1.00 -8.52
CA GLY A 101 2.72 -0.43 -8.23
C GLY A 101 1.90 -0.74 -6.96
N SER A 102 1.46 0.30 -6.24
CA SER A 102 0.73 0.19 -4.99
C SER A 102 -0.08 1.45 -4.65
N VAL A 103 -1.19 1.31 -3.93
CA VAL A 103 -2.10 2.41 -3.58
C VAL A 103 -2.98 2.07 -2.36
N GLY A 104 -3.35 3.07 -1.55
CA GLY A 104 -4.35 2.90 -0.49
C GLY A 104 -5.79 2.95 -1.03
N ILE A 105 -6.69 2.15 -0.45
CA ILE A 105 -8.14 2.17 -0.70
C ILE A 105 -8.90 2.17 0.63
N ASN A 106 -10.06 2.83 0.72
CA ASN A 106 -10.93 2.84 1.92
C ASN A 106 -10.31 3.31 3.24
N SER A 107 -9.15 3.95 3.23
CA SER A 107 -8.36 4.31 4.43
C SER A 107 -7.85 3.12 5.27
N SER A 108 -8.42 1.93 5.13
CA SER A 108 -8.10 0.74 5.92
C SER A 108 -7.57 -0.42 5.08
N GLU A 109 -7.41 -0.27 3.77
CA GLU A 109 -6.91 -1.31 2.87
C GLU A 109 -5.86 -0.78 1.89
N ALA A 110 -5.04 -1.67 1.34
CA ALA A 110 -4.09 -1.34 0.27
C ALA A 110 -4.28 -2.28 -0.92
N LEU A 111 -4.13 -1.73 -2.13
CA LEU A 111 -3.99 -2.47 -3.38
C LEU A 111 -2.54 -2.42 -3.84
N PHE A 112 -1.98 -3.54 -4.34
CA PHE A 112 -0.64 -3.56 -4.91
C PHE A 112 -0.46 -4.66 -5.96
N ILE A 113 0.45 -4.43 -6.90
CA ILE A 113 0.82 -5.37 -7.97
C ILE A 113 2.04 -6.19 -7.53
N ARG A 114 1.94 -7.52 -7.56
CA ARG A 114 3.09 -8.44 -7.41
C ARG A 114 3.13 -9.38 -8.61
N GLY A 115 4.13 -9.19 -9.48
CA GLY A 115 4.16 -9.86 -10.79
C GLY A 115 2.94 -9.48 -11.63
N GLU A 116 2.12 -10.47 -12.00
CA GLU A 116 0.87 -10.29 -12.76
C GLU A 116 -0.38 -10.21 -11.88
N PHE A 117 -0.21 -10.23 -10.55
CA PHE A 117 -1.32 -10.31 -9.61
C PHE A 117 -1.63 -8.96 -8.96
N LEU A 118 -2.92 -8.63 -8.86
CA LEU A 118 -3.42 -7.52 -8.05
C LEU A 118 -3.90 -8.04 -6.69
N CYS A 119 -3.33 -7.52 -5.62
CA CYS A 119 -3.65 -7.90 -4.25
C CYS A 119 -4.39 -6.77 -3.55
N ARG A 120 -5.50 -7.06 -2.85
CA ARG A 120 -6.19 -6.15 -1.93
C ARG A 120 -6.05 -6.68 -0.50
N GLN A 121 -5.54 -5.87 0.43
CA GLN A 121 -5.18 -6.30 1.78
C GLN A 121 -5.76 -5.35 2.83
N SER A 122 -6.41 -5.90 3.87
CA SER A 122 -6.81 -5.14 5.06
C SER A 122 -5.57 -4.73 5.85
N MET A 123 -5.47 -3.44 6.16
CA MET A 123 -4.42 -2.82 6.95
C MET A 123 -4.81 -2.69 8.43
N ALA A 124 -6.09 -2.74 8.83
CA ALA A 124 -6.48 -2.66 10.25
C ALA A 124 -7.86 -3.28 10.55
N PRO A 125 -7.95 -4.45 11.21
CA PRO A 125 -6.84 -5.35 11.54
C PRO A 125 -6.27 -5.99 10.26
N VAL A 126 -4.98 -6.36 10.29
CA VAL A 126 -4.42 -7.21 9.23
C VAL A 126 -4.92 -8.63 9.47
N ALA A 127 -6.10 -8.92 8.93
CA ALA A 127 -6.76 -10.21 9.11
C ALA A 127 -6.82 -11.02 7.81
N SER A 128 -6.83 -10.35 6.66
CA SER A 128 -7.09 -10.99 5.37
C SER A 128 -6.65 -10.15 4.19
N GLY A 129 -6.18 -10.83 3.15
CA GLY A 129 -6.00 -10.28 1.80
C GLY A 129 -6.67 -11.17 0.77
N SER A 130 -7.00 -10.59 -0.38
CA SER A 130 -7.56 -11.29 -1.52
C SER A 130 -6.78 -10.93 -2.78
N GLN A 131 -6.50 -11.94 -3.60
CA GLN A 131 -6.02 -11.74 -4.95
C GLN A 131 -7.21 -11.56 -5.89
N TRP A 132 -7.13 -10.60 -6.80
CA TRP A 132 -8.05 -10.56 -7.92
C TRP A 132 -7.72 -11.71 -8.89
N PRO A 133 -8.63 -12.66 -9.13
CA PRO A 133 -8.29 -13.96 -9.73
C PRO A 133 -8.16 -13.91 -11.27
N VAL A 134 -7.93 -12.73 -11.84
CA VAL A 134 -7.88 -12.54 -13.29
C VAL A 134 -6.41 -12.38 -13.72
N GLU A 135 -5.96 -13.27 -14.61
CA GLU A 135 -4.58 -13.33 -15.13
C GLU A 135 -4.27 -12.21 -16.12
N GLY A 136 -3.02 -11.84 -16.34
CA GLY A 136 -2.61 -10.89 -17.37
C GLY A 136 -1.76 -9.75 -16.83
N GLN A 137 -1.01 -9.09 -17.72
CA GLN A 137 -0.03 -8.10 -17.29
C GLN A 137 -0.74 -6.81 -16.84
N LEU A 138 -0.64 -6.52 -15.55
CA LEU A 138 -1.06 -5.24 -14.98
C LEU A 138 -0.01 -4.17 -15.32
N HIS A 139 -0.49 -3.00 -15.73
CA HIS A 139 0.39 -1.93 -16.23
C HIS A 139 0.40 -0.70 -15.32
N THR A 140 -0.76 -0.30 -14.78
CA THR A 140 -0.86 0.86 -13.87
C THR A 140 -1.88 0.62 -12.77
N VAL A 141 -1.71 1.26 -11.61
CA VAL A 141 -2.74 1.42 -10.57
C VAL A 141 -2.77 2.90 -10.17
N ARG A 142 -3.92 3.46 -9.81
CA ARG A 142 -4.06 4.88 -9.45
C ARG A 142 -5.20 5.08 -8.44
N ALA A 143 -4.96 5.91 -7.43
CA ALA A 143 -6.02 6.37 -6.53
C ALA A 143 -6.97 7.36 -7.20
N LEU A 144 -8.25 7.23 -6.92
CA LEU A 144 -9.27 8.20 -7.26
C LEU A 144 -9.61 9.10 -6.06
N ALA A 145 -10.08 10.32 -6.35
CA ALA A 145 -10.59 11.23 -5.33
C ALA A 145 -11.81 10.65 -4.58
N SER A 146 -12.54 9.72 -5.20
CA SER A 146 -13.64 8.97 -4.58
C SER A 146 -13.17 7.97 -3.50
N GLY A 147 -11.87 7.77 -3.34
CA GLY A 147 -11.30 6.75 -2.47
C GLY A 147 -11.26 5.35 -3.10
N GLY A 148 -11.74 5.20 -4.33
CA GLY A 148 -11.56 4.00 -5.16
C GLY A 148 -10.20 3.97 -5.87
N VAL A 149 -9.97 2.90 -6.61
CA VAL A 149 -8.73 2.68 -7.34
C VAL A 149 -9.03 2.32 -8.79
N GLU A 150 -8.32 2.90 -9.74
CA GLU A 150 -8.30 2.46 -11.14
C GLU A 150 -7.01 1.74 -11.46
N PHE A 151 -7.10 0.72 -12.31
CA PHE A 151 -5.92 0.02 -12.79
C PHE A 151 -6.13 -0.46 -14.22
N SER A 152 -5.02 -0.62 -14.94
CA SER A 152 -5.05 -1.06 -16.33
C SER A 152 -4.39 -2.42 -16.49
N ARG A 153 -4.99 -3.25 -17.35
CA ARG A 153 -4.55 -4.61 -17.67
C ARG A 153 -4.38 -4.74 -19.17
N VAL A 154 -3.23 -5.24 -19.59
CA VAL A 154 -2.96 -5.57 -20.98
C VAL A 154 -3.56 -6.94 -21.28
N VAL A 155 -4.36 -7.02 -22.34
CA VAL A 155 -4.98 -8.25 -22.82
C VAL A 155 -4.68 -8.43 -24.30
N SER A 156 -4.89 -9.65 -24.82
CA SER A 156 -4.78 -9.88 -26.26
C SER A 156 -5.83 -9.03 -26.99
N GLY A 157 -5.38 -8.01 -27.74
CA GLY A 157 -6.25 -7.11 -28.50
C GLY A 157 -6.47 -5.73 -27.87
N GLY A 158 -5.83 -5.40 -26.74
CA GLY A 158 -5.93 -4.04 -26.19
C GLY A 158 -5.55 -3.88 -24.72
N LEU A 159 -6.05 -2.78 -24.15
CA LEU A 159 -5.96 -2.44 -22.74
C LEU A 159 -7.36 -2.43 -22.13
N GLU A 160 -7.53 -3.07 -20.99
CA GLU A 160 -8.72 -2.95 -20.17
C GLU A 160 -8.46 -1.96 -19.03
N LEU A 161 -9.38 -1.04 -18.81
CA LEU A 161 -9.41 -0.17 -17.64
C LEU A 161 -10.45 -0.71 -16.65
N TRP A 162 -10.00 -0.95 -15.43
CA TRP A 162 -10.80 -1.48 -14.33
C TRP A 162 -10.85 -0.47 -13.19
N ARG A 163 -11.91 -0.55 -12.40
CA ARG A 163 -12.09 0.24 -11.18
C ARG A 163 -12.49 -0.65 -10.03
N TRP A 164 -11.78 -0.51 -8.92
CA TRP A 164 -12.18 -1.07 -7.65
C TRP A 164 -12.73 0.04 -6.77
N ASP A 165 -14.04 0.04 -6.57
CA ASP A 165 -14.65 0.98 -5.64
C ASP A 165 -14.25 0.67 -4.21
N ALA A 166 -14.16 1.75 -3.45
CA ALA A 166 -13.99 1.77 -2.02
C ALA A 166 -14.87 0.68 -1.33
N SER A 167 -16.18 0.87 -1.30
CA SER A 167 -17.10 -0.09 -0.68
C SER A 167 -17.26 -1.42 -1.43
N GLY A 168 -16.66 -1.58 -2.62
CA GLY A 168 -16.86 -2.74 -3.49
C GLY A 168 -16.00 -3.93 -3.07
N THR A 169 -16.52 -5.15 -3.21
CA THR A 169 -15.78 -6.39 -2.91
C THR A 169 -15.02 -6.95 -4.12
N VAL A 170 -15.36 -6.50 -5.33
CA VAL A 170 -14.71 -6.88 -6.59
C VAL A 170 -14.55 -5.65 -7.48
N PRO A 171 -13.55 -5.62 -8.39
CA PRO A 171 -13.41 -4.56 -9.36
C PRO A 171 -14.35 -4.74 -10.55
N GLU A 172 -14.70 -3.64 -11.21
CA GLU A 172 -15.58 -3.57 -12.37
C GLU A 172 -14.81 -3.07 -13.60
N LEU A 173 -15.18 -3.59 -14.78
CA LEU A 173 -14.61 -3.15 -16.05
C LEU A 173 -15.22 -1.81 -16.45
N VAL A 174 -14.38 -0.79 -16.58
CA VAL A 174 -14.80 0.58 -16.94
C VAL A 174 -14.76 0.78 -18.45
N ALA A 175 -13.69 0.32 -19.09
CA ALA A 175 -13.49 0.51 -20.53
C ALA A 175 -12.58 -0.55 -21.14
N ILE A 176 -12.77 -0.79 -22.44
CA ILE A 176 -11.87 -1.56 -23.29
C ILE A 176 -11.30 -0.62 -24.35
N VAL A 177 -9.98 -0.52 -24.43
CA VAL A 177 -9.25 0.27 -25.42
C VAL A 177 -8.63 -0.70 -26.42
N PRO A 178 -9.14 -0.79 -27.67
CA PRO A 178 -8.60 -1.69 -28.68
C PRO A 178 -7.16 -1.35 -29.07
N GLU A 179 -6.38 -2.35 -29.47
CA GLU A 179 -5.07 -2.15 -30.10
C GLU A 179 -5.20 -1.23 -31.35
N GLY A 180 -4.41 -0.15 -31.38
CA GLY A 180 -4.29 0.74 -32.54
C GLY A 180 -4.84 2.16 -32.36
N ASN A 181 -5.60 2.46 -31.29
CA ASN A 181 -5.97 3.85 -30.98
C ASN A 181 -4.78 4.60 -30.35
N THR A 182 -4.09 5.38 -31.19
CA THR A 182 -3.04 6.30 -30.78
C THR A 182 -3.69 7.57 -30.26
N LEU A 183 -3.46 7.90 -28.98
CA LEU A 183 -3.77 9.17 -28.33
C LEU A 183 -5.24 9.59 -28.38
N ASP A 184 -6.02 9.16 -27.38
CA ASP A 184 -7.06 10.05 -26.86
C ASP A 184 -6.80 10.22 -25.37
N VAL A 185 -6.56 11.47 -24.97
CA VAL A 185 -6.38 11.84 -23.57
C VAL A 185 -7.72 11.60 -22.89
N LEU A 186 -7.78 10.60 -21.99
CA LEU A 186 -8.89 10.45 -21.07
C LEU A 186 -8.85 11.62 -20.08
N VAL A 187 -9.47 12.74 -20.44
CA VAL A 187 -9.78 13.81 -19.50
C VAL A 187 -10.98 13.34 -18.69
N VAL A 188 -10.73 12.74 -17.53
CA VAL A 188 -11.75 12.58 -16.50
C VAL A 188 -12.01 13.97 -15.94
N THR A 189 -13.20 14.52 -16.19
CA THR A 189 -13.65 15.76 -15.55
C THR A 189 -14.40 15.39 -14.27
N ASP A 190 -14.08 16.11 -13.20
CA ASP A 190 -14.64 15.98 -11.85
C ASP A 190 -16.16 16.25 -11.81
#